data_AF-A0A938EA58-F1
#
_entry.id   AF-A0A938EA58-F1
#
_cell.length_a   1.000
_cell.length_b   1.000
_cell.length_c   1.000
_cell.angle_alpha   90.00
_cell.angle_beta   90.00
_cell.angle_gamma   90.00
#
_symmetry.space_group_name_H-M   'P 1'
#
loop_
_entity.id
_entity.type
_entity.pdbx_description
1 polymer ?
#
loop_
_entity_poly.entity_id
_entity_poly.type
_entity_poly.pdbx_seq_one_letter_code
_entity_poly.pdbx_strand_id
1 'polypeptide(L)' 'MTTKFAGIMAEVTETTSPWREDEQSKVESWRLHVLIEAGYPLSLAERLAASEADLHVCVDLVRGGCQPTVAAEILL' A
#
# COMPACT_ATOMS: atom_id res chain seq x y z
N MET A 1 -21.50 13.49 -48.30
CA MET A 1 -21.87 12.87 -47.00
C MET A 1 -21.27 11.49 -46.94
N THR A 2 -20.11 11.31 -46.30
CA THR A 2 -19.60 10.00 -45.84
C THR A 2 -18.63 10.24 -44.70
N THR A 3 -18.86 9.50 -43.62
CA THR A 3 -18.46 9.76 -42.23
C THR A 3 -16.96 9.60 -41.97
N LYS A 4 -16.39 10.57 -41.24
CA LYS A 4 -15.07 10.53 -40.62
C LYS A 4 -15.13 9.61 -39.38
N PHE A 5 -14.60 8.39 -39.48
CA PHE A 5 -14.27 7.58 -38.30
C PHE A 5 -13.02 8.17 -37.64
N ALA A 6 -13.22 9.02 -36.64
CA ALA A 6 -12.17 9.47 -35.74
C ALA A 6 -12.67 9.24 -34.32
N GLY A 7 -11.94 8.43 -33.56
CA GLY A 7 -12.19 8.23 -32.13
C GLY A 7 -11.91 6.82 -31.60
N ILE A 8 -10.78 6.21 -31.96
CA ILE A 8 -10.15 5.27 -31.04
C ILE A 8 -9.31 6.15 -30.12
N MET A 9 -9.79 6.40 -28.90
CA MET A 9 -9.02 6.66 -27.69
C MET A 9 -9.95 6.36 -26.53
N ALA A 10 -9.87 5.12 -26.05
CA ALA A 10 -10.41 4.77 -24.75
C ALA A 10 -9.54 5.47 -23.70
N GLU A 11 -9.97 6.65 -23.27
CA GLU A 11 -9.51 7.20 -22.00
C GLU A 11 -10.15 6.34 -20.93
N VAL A 12 -9.42 5.32 -20.45
CA VAL A 12 -9.76 4.62 -19.22
C VAL A 12 -9.47 5.61 -18.09
N THR A 13 -10.39 6.54 -17.88
CA THR A 13 -10.42 7.33 -16.66
C THR A 13 -10.80 6.33 -15.57
N GLU A 14 -9.81 5.84 -14.83
CA GLU A 14 -10.04 5.04 -13.63
C GLU A 14 -10.99 5.82 -12.73
N THR A 15 -12.26 5.42 -12.75
CA THR A 15 -13.25 5.96 -11.84
C THR A 15 -12.89 5.38 -10.47
N THR A 16 -12.13 6.14 -9.68
CA THR A 16 -11.91 5.83 -8.27
C THR A 16 -13.28 5.82 -7.61
N SER A 17 -13.77 4.60 -7.38
CA SER A 17 -15.03 4.38 -6.70
C SER A 17 -14.85 4.81 -5.24
N PRO A 18 -15.77 5.59 -4.65
CA PRO A 18 -15.68 5.99 -3.24
C PRO A 18 -15.52 4.80 -2.27
N TRP A 19 -16.02 3.63 -2.66
CA TRP A 19 -15.87 2.40 -1.89
C TRP A 19 -14.42 1.86 -1.86
N ARG A 20 -13.62 2.13 -2.90
CA ARG A 20 -12.22 1.67 -2.97
C ARG A 20 -11.32 2.42 -2.00
N GLU A 21 -11.50 3.73 -1.86
CA GLU A 21 -10.76 4.55 -0.89
C GLU A 21 -11.09 4.15 0.55
N ASP A 22 -12.35 3.79 0.84
CA ASP A 22 -12.79 3.30 2.15
C ASP A 22 -12.14 1.95 2.50
N GLU A 23 -12.14 1.00 1.57
CA GLU A 23 -11.49 -0.30 1.79
C GLU A 23 -9.97 -0.18 1.90
N GLN A 24 -9.33 0.65 1.07
CA GLN A 24 -7.89 0.90 1.17
C GLN A 24 -7.52 1.49 2.55
N SER A 25 -8.29 2.48 3.03
CA SER A 25 -8.09 3.08 4.35
C SER A 25 -8.21 2.05 5.49
N LYS A 26 -9.17 1.10 5.38
CA LYS A 26 -9.32 0.00 6.34
C LYS A 26 -8.13 -0.95 6.30
N VAL A 27 -7.65 -1.30 5.10
CA VAL A 27 -6.47 -2.16 4.92
C VAL A 27 -5.23 -1.50 5.50
N GLU A 28 -4.99 -0.22 5.23
CA GLU A 28 -3.85 0.53 5.77
C GLU A 28 -3.92 0.62 7.30
N SER A 29 -5.11 0.89 7.87
CA SER A 29 -5.30 0.90 9.33
C SER A 29 -5.00 -0.46 9.96
N TRP A 30 -5.42 -1.56 9.31
CA TRP A 30 -5.09 -2.92 9.76
C TRP A 30 -3.60 -3.22 9.62
N ARG A 31 -2.97 -2.85 8.50
CA ARG A 31 -1.52 -2.99 8.28
C ARG A 31 -0.72 -2.26 9.36
N LEU A 32 -1.11 -1.03 9.69
CA LEU A 32 -0.48 -0.22 10.74
C LEU A 32 -0.52 -0.93 12.09
N HIS A 33 -1.69 -1.44 12.48
CA HIS A 33 -1.85 -2.18 13.73
C HIS A 33 -0.91 -3.39 13.81
N VAL A 34 -0.89 -4.22 12.76
CA VAL A 34 -0.02 -5.40 12.68
C VAL A 34 1.46 -5.04 12.78
N LEU A 35 1.89 -3.96 12.12
CA LEU A 35 3.28 -3.50 12.16
C LEU A 35 3.69 -3.00 13.55
N ILE A 36 2.81 -2.29 14.25
CA ILE A 36 3.05 -1.87 15.63
C ILE A 36 3.16 -3.09 16.55
N GLU A 37 2.27 -4.08 16.42
CA GLU A 37 2.34 -5.32 17.20
C GLU A 37 3.61 -6.13 16.91
N ALA A 38 4.14 -6.06 15.69
CA ALA A 38 5.42 -6.69 15.33
C ALA A 38 6.64 -5.97 15.92
N GLY A 39 6.51 -4.72 16.37
CA GLY A 39 7.57 -3.96 17.03
C GLY A 39 8.14 -2.80 16.19
N TYR A 40 7.51 -2.42 15.08
CA TYR A 40 7.89 -1.20 14.38
C TYR A 40 7.50 0.04 15.20
N PRO A 41 8.37 1.08 15.25
CA PRO A 41 7.96 2.38 15.77
C PRO A 41 6.89 3.00 14.85
N LEU A 42 5.96 3.76 15.44
CA LEU A 42 4.79 4.33 14.76
C LEU A 42 5.13 4.98 13.41
N SER A 43 6.15 5.83 13.37
CA SER A 43 6.54 6.56 12.15
C SER A 43 7.00 5.66 11.00
N LEU A 44 7.61 4.51 11.28
CA LEU A 44 7.96 3.53 10.25
C LEU A 44 6.76 2.66 9.89
N ALA A 45 5.95 2.30 10.88
CA ALA A 45 4.74 1.52 10.67
C ALA A 45 3.74 2.25 9.77
N GLU A 46 3.56 3.57 9.93
CA GLU A 46 2.70 4.39 9.07
C GLU A 46 3.18 4.38 7.60
N ARG A 47 4.49 4.54 7.39
CA ARG A 47 5.08 4.53 6.06
C ARG A 47 4.96 3.17 5.36
N LEU A 48 5.16 2.08 6.10
CA LEU A 48 5.00 0.71 5.59
C LEU A 48 3.53 0.33 5.38
N ALA A 49 2.63 0.82 6.23
CA ALA A 49 1.20 0.59 6.10
C ALA A 49 0.66 1.19 4.79
N ALA A 50 1.10 2.39 4.45
CA ALA A 50 0.75 3.10 3.22
C ALA A 50 1.57 2.67 1.97
N SER A 51 2.49 1.71 2.11
CA SER A 51 3.28 1.21 0.98
C SER A 51 2.79 -0.16 0.49
N GLU A 52 3.25 -0.55 -0.70
CA GLU A 52 3.01 -1.87 -1.29
C GLU A 52 3.91 -2.97 -0.71
N ALA A 53 4.65 -2.70 0.38
CA ALA A 53 5.53 -3.68 0.99
C ALA A 53 4.74 -4.92 1.47
N ASP A 54 5.31 -6.11 1.28
CA ASP A 54 4.71 -7.35 1.76
C ASP A 54 4.68 -7.35 3.30
N LEU A 55 3.47 -7.40 3.87
CA LEU A 55 3.27 -7.30 5.31
C LEU A 55 3.86 -8.51 6.06
N HIS A 56 3.80 -9.70 5.47
CA HIS A 56 4.39 -10.89 6.08
C HIS A 56 5.90 -10.76 6.17
N VAL A 57 6.55 -10.27 5.11
CA VAL A 57 8.00 -10.04 5.11
C VAL A 57 8.40 -8.99 6.15
N CYS A 58 7.64 -7.89 6.29
CA CYS A 58 7.89 -6.89 7.34
C CYS A 58 7.93 -7.53 8.73
N VAL A 59 6.90 -8.32 9.04
CA VAL A 59 6.72 -8.97 10.34
C VAL A 59 7.80 -10.03 10.59
N ASP A 60 8.12 -10.84 9.59
CA ASP A 60 9.11 -11.92 9.70
C ASP A 60 10.53 -11.39 9.93
N LEU A 61 10.91 -10.27 9.29
CA LEU A 61 12.21 -9.64 9.53
C LEU A 61 12.38 -9.23 11.00
N VAL A 62 11.41 -8.50 11.56
CA VAL A 62 11.51 -8.01 12.94
C VAL A 62 11.41 -9.16 13.96
N ARG A 63 10.52 -10.12 13.74
CA ARG A 63 10.45 -11.33 14.58
C ARG A 63 11.71 -12.19 14.51
N GLY A 64 12.42 -12.16 13.38
CA GLY A 64 13.73 -12.78 13.20
C GLY A 64 14.88 -12.02 13.87
N GLY A 65 14.62 -10.87 14.49
CA GLY A 65 15.62 -10.05 15.18
C GLY A 65 16.24 -8.94 14.34
N CYS A 66 15.73 -8.67 13.13
CA CYS A 66 16.14 -7.50 12.37
C CYS A 66 15.66 -6.22 13.06
N GLN A 67 16.52 -5.21 13.13
CA GLN A 67 16.14 -3.91 13.69
C GLN A 67 15.06 -3.25 12.81
N PRO A 68 13.97 -2.69 13.37
CA PRO A 68 12.88 -2.11 12.58
C PRO A 68 13.32 -1.03 11.60
N THR A 69 14.32 -0.22 11.95
CA THR A 69 14.90 0.79 11.06
C THR A 69 15.58 0.17 9.84
N VAL A 70 16.37 -0.89 10.04
CA VAL A 70 17.06 -1.62 8.97
C VAL A 70 16.04 -2.36 8.10
N ALA A 71 15.05 -3.00 8.70
CA ALA A 71 13.98 -3.66 7.96
C ALA A 71 13.22 -2.67 7.06
N ALA A 72 12.92 -1.46 7.56
CA ALA A 72 12.27 -0.42 6.77
C ALA A 72 13.16 0.09 5.61
N GLU A 73 14.47 0.19 5.78
CA GLU A 73 15.42 0.55 4.71
C GLU A 73 15.50 -0.50 3.59
N ILE A 74 15.21 -1.77 3.89
CA ILE A 74 15.18 -2.85 2.90
C ILE A 74 13.88 -2.85 2.09
N LEU A 75 12.77 -2.43 2.71
CA LEU A 75 11.42 -2.62 2.20
C LEU A 75 10.76 -1.38 1.57
N LEU A 76 11.28 -0.18 1.84
CA LEU A 76 10.78 1.11 1.33
C LEU A 76 11.74 1.71 0.31
#